data_AF-A0AA40GGI4-F1
#
_entry.id   AF-A0AA40GGI4-F1
#
_cell.length_a   1.000
_cell.length_b   1.000
_cell.length_c   1.000
_cell.angle_alpha   90.00
_cell.angle_beta   90.00
_cell.angle_gamma   90.00
#
_symmetry.space_group_name_H-M   'P 1'
#
loop_
_entity.id
_entity.type
_entity.pdbx_description
1 polymer ?
#
loop_
_entity_poly.entity_id
_entity_poly.type
_entity_poly.pdbx_seq_one_letter_code
_entity_poly.pdbx_strand_id
1 'polypeptide(L)'
;MDKVVVAYFNPQPMLILGNFNAKYRTWGSSRTDVRSELVAEWTAGLVLRLLNVSTCVLSWASLSAVRRISGWKVMEVENFSDHNVCPPQQQWEQRPPAS
;
A
#
# COMPACT_ATOMS: atom_id res chain seq x y z
N MET A 1 -22.43 -17.81 3.47
CA MET A 1 -21.13 -18.44 3.18
C MET A 1 -20.14 -17.85 4.15
N ASP A 2 -19.85 -18.57 5.23
CA ASP A 2 -18.94 -18.10 6.27
C ASP A 2 -17.50 -18.30 5.78
N LYS A 3 -16.76 -17.20 5.62
CA LYS A 3 -15.34 -17.23 5.29
C LYS A 3 -14.56 -17.53 6.57
N VAL A 4 -13.98 -18.73 6.67
CA VAL A 4 -12.99 -19.05 7.71
C VAL A 4 -11.67 -18.40 7.29
N VAL A 5 -11.18 -17.44 8.08
CA VAL A 5 -9.86 -16.82 7.89
C VAL A 5 -8.89 -17.49 8.87
N VAL A 6 -7.94 -18.27 8.36
CA VAL A 6 -6.81 -18.77 9.13
C VAL A 6 -5.71 -17.72 9.09
N ALA A 7 -5.40 -17.13 10.24
CA ALA A 7 -4.36 -16.12 10.37
C ALA A 7 -3.11 -16.70 11.04
N TYR A 8 -1.94 -16.56 10.40
CA TYR A 8 -0.66 -16.91 11.01
C TYR A 8 -0.23 -15.81 11.98
N PHE A 9 -0.23 -16.10 13.28
CA PHE A 9 0.21 -15.16 14.29
C PHE A 9 1.74 -15.25 14.43
N ASN A 10 2.47 -14.31 13.83
CA ASN A 10 3.91 -14.17 14.10
C ASN A 10 4.10 -13.36 15.39
N PRO A 11 4.67 -13.94 16.47
CA PRO A 11 4.91 -13.21 17.71
C PRO A 11 5.93 -12.08 17.54
N GLN A 12 6.79 -12.16 16.52
CA GLN A 12 7.76 -11.11 16.26
C GLN A 12 7.12 -9.90 15.54
N PRO A 13 7.45 -8.66 15.96
CA PRO A 13 7.06 -7.46 15.23
C PRO A 13 7.54 -7.53 13.76
N MET A 14 6.62 -7.35 12.82
CA MET A 14 6.93 -7.31 11.39
C MET A 14 6.53 -5.96 10.80
N LEU A 15 7.39 -5.44 9.92
CA LEU A 15 7.14 -4.27 9.11
C LEU A 15 7.47 -4.64 7.65
N ILE A 16 6.53 -4.40 6.75
CA ILE A 16 6.68 -4.64 5.32
C ILE A 16 6.54 -3.31 4.61
N LEU A 17 7.52 -2.97 3.78
CA LEU A 17 7.50 -1.77 2.96
C LEU A 17 7.90 -2.11 1.55
N GLY A 18 7.28 -1.45 0.58
CA GLY A 18 7.74 -1.56 -0.80
C GLY A 18 6.79 -0.93 -1.80
N ASN A 19 7.25 -0.91 -3.04
CA ASN A 19 6.40 -0.66 -4.19
C ASN A 19 5.78 -1.99 -4.63
N PHE A 20 4.47 -2.12 -4.41
CA PHE A 20 3.72 -3.33 -4.78
C PHE A 20 3.32 -3.35 -6.25
N ASN A 21 3.50 -2.21 -6.93
CA ASN A 21 3.05 -1.96 -8.29
C ASN A 21 1.59 -2.41 -8.46
N ALA A 22 0.75 -1.97 -7.53
CA ALA A 22 -0.65 -2.37 -7.40
C ALA A 22 -1.49 -1.12 -7.19
N LYS A 23 -2.64 -1.04 -7.87
CA LYS A 23 -3.51 0.13 -7.87
C LYS A 23 -4.78 -0.20 -7.11
N TYR A 24 -5.04 0.46 -5.99
CA TYR A 24 -6.26 0.28 -5.21
C TYR A 24 -6.89 1.60 -4.85
N ARG A 25 -8.23 1.67 -4.86
CA ARG A 25 -8.95 2.92 -4.59
C ARG A 25 -8.72 3.47 -3.18
N THR A 26 -8.72 2.62 -2.16
CA THR A 26 -8.45 3.06 -0.78
C THR A 26 -6.98 3.41 -0.54
N TRP A 27 -6.10 3.09 -1.50
CA TRP A 27 -4.70 3.52 -1.54
C TRP A 27 -4.50 4.74 -2.45
N GLY A 28 -5.56 5.49 -2.74
CA GLY A 28 -5.48 6.75 -3.49
C GLY A 28 -5.33 6.58 -5.01
N SER A 29 -5.53 5.38 -5.56
CA SER A 29 -5.61 5.16 -7.01
C SER A 29 -7.02 5.34 -7.54
N SER A 30 -7.17 5.60 -8.85
CA SER A 30 -8.48 5.73 -9.49
C SER A 30 -9.20 4.39 -9.73
N ARG A 31 -8.41 3.32 -9.77
CA ARG A 31 -8.87 1.97 -10.06
C ARG A 31 -8.32 0.98 -9.06
N THR A 32 -9.04 -0.12 -8.94
CA THR A 32 -8.59 -1.35 -8.30
C THR A 32 -8.13 -2.31 -9.41
N ASP A 33 -6.94 -2.88 -9.29
CA ASP A 33 -6.43 -3.90 -10.21
C ASP A 33 -6.27 -5.27 -9.52
N VAL A 34 -6.14 -6.34 -10.31
CA VAL A 34 -6.02 -7.71 -9.80
C VAL A 34 -4.84 -7.86 -8.82
N ARG A 35 -3.74 -7.14 -9.06
CA ARG A 35 -2.56 -7.15 -8.18
C ARG A 35 -2.90 -6.59 -6.81
N SER A 36 -3.68 -5.51 -6.76
CA SER A 36 -4.11 -4.92 -5.49
C SER A 36 -5.07 -5.78 -4.70
N GLU A 37 -5.93 -6.55 -5.38
CA GLU A 37 -6.81 -7.53 -4.72
C GLU A 37 -5.97 -8.63 -4.08
N LEU A 38 -4.99 -9.18 -4.81
CA LEU A 38 -4.06 -10.18 -4.26
C LEU A 38 -3.26 -9.64 -3.06
N VAL A 39 -2.80 -8.39 -3.13
CA VAL A 39 -2.09 -7.75 -2.00
C VAL A 39 -3.02 -7.52 -0.81
N ALA A 40 -4.28 -7.13 -1.06
CA ALA A 40 -5.28 -6.97 0.00
C ALA A 40 -5.60 -8.30 0.69
N GLU A 41 -5.82 -9.37 -0.09
CA GLU A 41 -6.05 -10.71 0.44
C GLU A 41 -4.84 -11.24 1.22
N TRP A 42 -3.63 -11.09 0.68
CA TRP A 42 -2.40 -11.50 1.34
C TRP A 42 -2.18 -10.78 2.67
N THR A 43 -2.34 -9.45 2.70
CA THR A 43 -2.18 -8.67 3.93
C THR A 43 -3.28 -8.93 4.95
N ALA A 44 -4.50 -9.23 4.52
CA ALA A 44 -5.58 -9.66 5.40
C ALA A 44 -5.29 -11.03 6.04
N GLY A 45 -4.78 -12.01 5.27
CA GLY A 45 -4.40 -13.33 5.78
C GLY A 45 -3.27 -13.29 6.83
N LEU A 46 -2.40 -12.28 6.76
CA LEU A 46 -1.33 -12.04 7.73
C LEU A 46 -1.72 -11.07 8.87
N VAL A 47 -2.96 -10.59 8.89
CA VAL A 47 -3.48 -9.63 9.89
C VAL A 47 -2.59 -8.38 9.99
N LEU A 48 -2.12 -7.91 8.84
CA LEU A 48 -1.31 -6.70 8.76
C LEU A 48 -2.21 -5.46 8.75
N ARG A 49 -1.70 -4.37 9.32
CA ARG A 49 -2.33 -3.05 9.28
C ARG A 49 -1.55 -2.15 8.35
N LEU A 50 -2.25 -1.56 7.40
CA LEU A 50 -1.71 -0.51 6.54
C LEU A 50 -1.38 0.72 7.42
N LEU A 51 -0.11 1.12 7.41
CA LEU A 51 0.39 2.26 8.19
C LEU A 51 0.38 3.56 7.37
N ASN A 52 0.72 3.46 6.09
CA ASN A 52 0.75 4.60 5.20
C ASN A 52 0.52 4.16 3.76
N VAL A 53 -0.09 5.08 3.02
CA VAL A 53 -0.21 5.04 1.58
C VAL A 53 0.55 6.25 1.07
N SER A 54 1.71 6.05 0.43
CA SER A 54 2.31 7.09 -0.39
C SER A 54 2.18 6.74 -1.87
N THR A 55 2.43 7.75 -2.68
CA THR A 55 2.46 7.70 -4.14
C THR A 55 3.40 6.59 -4.65
N CYS A 56 4.49 6.30 -3.94
CA CYS A 56 5.52 5.33 -4.34
C CYS A 56 5.54 4.04 -3.51
N VAL A 57 5.11 4.09 -2.25
CA VAL A 57 5.38 3.04 -1.27
C VAL A 57 4.16 2.80 -0.39
N LEU A 58 3.85 1.53 -0.20
CA LEU A 58 2.90 1.09 0.81
C LEU A 58 3.68 0.48 1.98
N SER A 59 3.21 0.73 3.20
CA SER A 59 3.82 0.18 4.41
C SER A 59 2.76 -0.48 5.29
N TRP A 60 3.03 -1.71 5.74
CA TRP A 60 2.17 -2.46 6.65
C TRP A 60 2.95 -2.97 7.85
N ALA A 61 2.27 -3.11 8.98
CA ALA A 61 2.83 -3.67 10.19
C ALA A 61 1.95 -4.76 10.79
N SER A 62 2.57 -5.74 11.44
CA SER A 62 1.85 -6.69 12.28
C SER A 62 1.23 -5.98 13.49
N LEU A 63 0.21 -6.59 14.11
CA LEU A 63 -0.41 -6.02 15.32
C LEU A 63 0.58 -5.81 16.48
N SER A 64 1.57 -6.68 16.60
CA SER A 64 2.64 -6.57 17.60
C SER A 64 3.59 -5.40 17.32
N ALA A 65 3.81 -5.07 16.04
CA ALA A 65 4.62 -3.93 15.60
C ALA A 65 3.88 -2.59 15.72
N VAL A 66 2.60 -2.53 15.34
CA VAL A 66 1.78 -1.29 15.37
C VAL A 66 1.81 -0.64 16.76
N ARG A 67 1.76 -1.43 17.84
CA ARG A 67 1.80 -0.92 19.22
C ARG A 67 3.12 -0.24 19.61
N ARG A 68 4.19 -0.48 18.84
CA ARG A 68 5.54 0.03 19.11
C ARG A 68 5.93 1.16 18.16
N ILE A 69 5.21 1.33 17.06
CA ILE A 69 5.50 2.32 16.04
C ILE A 69 4.78 3.63 16.40
N SER A 70 5.53 4.71 16.52
CA SER A 70 5.00 6.07 16.71
C SER A 70 5.65 7.02 15.70
N GLY A 71 4.90 8.03 15.25
CA GLY A 71 5.42 9.04 14.31
C GLY A 71 5.78 8.53 12.91
N TRP A 72 5.26 7.36 12.50
CA TRP A 72 5.56 6.79 11.18
C TRP A 72 5.02 7.69 10.06
N LYS A 73 5.92 8.13 9.18
CA LYS A 73 5.58 8.88 7.98
C LYS A 73 6.58 8.54 6.89
N VAL A 74 6.10 8.34 5.67
CA VAL A 74 6.98 8.29 4.50
C VAL A 74 7.46 9.72 4.23
N MET A 75 8.76 9.94 4.27
CA MET A 75 9.35 11.21 3.86
C MET A 75 9.54 11.20 2.35
N GLU A 76 9.04 12.23 1.67
CA GLU A 76 9.34 12.51 0.28
C GLU A 76 10.77 13.09 0.21
N VAL A 77 11.78 12.23 0.28
CA VAL A 77 13.16 12.61 0.00
C VAL A 77 13.38 12.37 -1.49
N GLU A 78 13.63 13.45 -2.25
CA GLU A 78 14.03 13.40 -3.66
C GLU A 78 15.32 12.58 -3.77
N ASN A 79 15.19 11.28 -4.01
CA ASN A 79 16.33 10.46 -4.37
C ASN A 79 16.42 10.48 -5.90
N PHE A 80 17.44 11.14 -6.45
CA PHE A 80 17.74 11.32 -7.88
C PHE A 80 18.09 10.01 -8.63
N SER A 81 17.55 8.87 -8.21
CA SER A 81 17.56 7.65 -9.02
C SER A 81 16.46 7.80 -10.08
N ASP A 82 16.77 7.48 -11.34
CA ASP A 82 15.88 7.60 -12.52
C ASP A 82 14.60 6.71 -12.49
N HIS A 83 14.09 6.40 -11.30
CA HIS A 83 12.73 5.94 -11.04
C HIS A 83 11.82 7.10 -10.59
N ASN A 84 12.27 8.34 -10.76
CA ASN A 84 11.60 9.58 -10.43
C ASN A 84 10.43 9.88 -11.37
N VAL A 85 9.22 9.71 -10.84
CA VAL A 85 8.29 10.79 -10.43
C VAL A 85 7.00 10.03 -10.18
N CYS A 86 6.58 9.86 -8.92
CA CYS A 86 5.16 9.60 -8.72
C CYS A 86 4.47 10.97 -8.74
N PRO A 87 3.65 11.25 -9.77
CA PRO A 87 3.04 12.55 -9.89
C PRO A 87 2.10 12.79 -8.70
N PRO A 88 1.93 14.05 -8.26
CA PRO A 88 0.85 14.41 -7.35
C PRO A 88 -0.48 13.91 -7.92
N GLN A 89 -1.42 13.51 -7.06
CA GLN A 89 -2.68 12.78 -7.38
C GLN A 89 -3.61 13.43 -8.42
N GLN A 90 -3.22 14.52 -9.09
CA GLN A 90 -4.10 15.39 -9.86
C GLN A 90 -3.98 15.27 -11.40
N GLN A 91 -3.08 14.45 -11.97
CA GLN A 91 -2.84 14.45 -13.42
C GLN A 91 -2.98 13.09 -14.13
N TRP A 92 -4.09 12.38 -13.92
CA TRP A 92 -4.48 11.27 -14.82
C TRP A 92 -5.81 11.52 -15.56
N GLU A 93 -6.39 12.71 -15.45
CA GLU A 93 -7.47 13.19 -16.33
C GLU A 93 -6.89 14.08 -17.45
N GLN A 94 -6.31 13.45 -18.46
CA GLN A 94 -6.37 14.00 -19.82
C GLN A 94 -6.82 12.88 -20.76
N ARG A 95 -8.15 12.81 -20.96
CA ARG A 95 -8.76 12.19 -22.13
C ARG A 95 -8.13 12.80 -23.40
N PRO A 96 -7.90 12.04 -24.48
CA PRO A 96 -7.73 12.67 -25.78
C PRO A 96 -9.02 13.43 -26.14
N PRO A 97 -8.95 14.55 -26.88
CA PRO A 97 -10.16 15.17 -27.42
C PRO A 97 -10.88 14.13 -28.28
N ALA A 98 -12.18 13.98 -28.05
CA ALA A 98 -13.05 13.32 -29.02
C ALA A 98 -13.05 14.18 -30.28
N SER A 99 -12.64 13.55 -31.40
CA SER A 99 -12.83 13.90 -32.82
C SER A 99 -12.90 15.38 -33.20
#